data_AF-A0AAN6TKX5-F1
#
_entry.id   AF-A0AAN6TKX5-F1
#
_cell.length_a   1.000
_cell.length_b   1.000
_cell.length_c   1.000
_cell.angle_alpha   90.00
_cell.angle_beta   90.00
_cell.angle_gamma   90.00
#
_symmetry.space_group_name_H-M   'P 1'
#
loop_
_entity.id
_entity.type
_entity.pdbx_description
1 polymer ?
#
loop_
_entity_poly.entity_id
_entity_poly.type
_entity_poly.pdbx_seq_one_letter_code
_entity_poly.pdbx_strand_id
1 'polypeptide(L)'
;MPCSTGQSNVLDELPWYRWWVVQQLRNQPQRLLLSLPDFDSDKDPDFGPFFTVWNRVQALIVVSGFKSIRSVTRALVDHGLLSTKNNYEAAQSAEELVFSILGWQTMLYMPDFTSCTNGEFRILNEMGGYRGETRVSLCQLASSSDQNLPTFLLGFGVMLPPRNYFALDEADDRALVNKTKSISRKDLHAHLLTNVCNVTIEWVDSLACHLELDRHSGKLFLFRYPSFCVSNLQQTHKPHKGQDGWGSVLHHCANERANPMPWGNKEDVTGLLWEILLSYRLIFGQERRSRAVFRKIQPFAGIPPQGRDPLLAHLCGRKRFECPVAKLVERDVYDLEADFPHLRGRIALLSGYAASRKPRNVRQLWTDRRDSTSWLALWSVLIFGSLSILLALLQTIFQILQYLDGRRQGGNG
;
A
#
# COMPACT_ATOMS: atom_id res chain seq x y z
N MET A 1 -34.10 -16.84 -21.67
CA MET A 1 -33.05 -16.10 -22.39
C MET A 1 -32.29 -15.27 -21.36
N PRO A 2 -30.99 -15.47 -21.14
CA PRO A 2 -30.26 -14.62 -20.20
C PRO A 2 -29.91 -13.31 -20.91
N CYS A 3 -30.47 -12.22 -20.39
CA CYS A 3 -30.14 -10.87 -20.80
C CYS A 3 -28.70 -10.58 -20.35
N SER A 4 -27.76 -10.58 -21.29
CA SER A 4 -26.39 -10.13 -21.09
C SER A 4 -26.38 -8.61 -20.93
N THR A 5 -26.72 -8.13 -19.75
CA THR A 5 -26.41 -6.74 -19.35
C THR A 5 -24.90 -6.66 -19.15
N GLY A 6 -24.20 -6.05 -20.12
CA GLY A 6 -22.77 -5.81 -20.07
C GLY A 6 -22.39 -4.93 -18.88
N GLN A 7 -22.15 -5.53 -17.72
CA GLN A 7 -21.32 -4.96 -16.67
C GLN A 7 -19.88 -5.28 -17.02
N SER A 8 -19.09 -4.23 -17.30
CA SER A 8 -17.64 -4.35 -17.43
C SER A 8 -17.08 -4.87 -16.11
N ASN A 9 -16.62 -6.12 -16.09
CA ASN A 9 -16.07 -6.74 -14.89
C ASN A 9 -14.63 -6.26 -14.69
N VAL A 10 -14.25 -5.90 -13.46
CA VAL A 10 -12.86 -5.52 -13.12
C VAL A 10 -11.88 -6.61 -13.55
N LEU A 11 -12.30 -7.88 -13.46
CA LEU A 11 -11.50 -9.03 -13.87
C LEU A 11 -11.17 -9.04 -15.37
N ASP A 12 -12.03 -8.46 -16.20
CA ASP A 12 -11.83 -8.38 -17.65
C ASP A 12 -10.99 -7.14 -18.01
N GLU A 13 -11.12 -6.05 -17.24
CA GLU A 13 -10.31 -4.84 -17.39
C GLU A 13 -8.85 -5.05 -16.92
N LEU A 14 -8.63 -5.92 -15.92
CA LEU A 14 -7.33 -6.16 -15.29
C LEU A 14 -6.93 -7.65 -15.36
N PRO A 15 -6.25 -8.10 -16.43
CA PRO A 15 -5.85 -9.51 -16.59
C PRO A 15 -4.99 -10.04 -15.44
N TRP A 16 -4.13 -9.19 -14.87
CA TRP A 16 -3.29 -9.57 -13.73
C TRP A 16 -4.11 -9.87 -12.48
N TYR A 17 -5.23 -9.19 -12.31
CA TYR A 17 -6.08 -9.32 -11.15
C TYR A 17 -6.86 -10.63 -11.20
N ARG A 18 -7.37 -11.00 -12.39
CA ARG A 18 -7.95 -12.34 -12.61
C ARG A 18 -6.95 -13.45 -12.30
N TRP A 19 -5.73 -13.34 -12.82
CA TRP A 19 -4.67 -14.31 -12.52
C TRP A 19 -4.38 -14.37 -11.02
N TRP A 20 -4.29 -13.20 -10.37
CA TRP A 20 -4.01 -13.08 -8.94
C TRP A 20 -5.12 -13.75 -8.12
N VAL A 21 -6.40 -13.48 -8.38
CA VAL A 21 -7.54 -14.13 -7.70
C VAL A 21 -7.46 -15.65 -7.82
N VAL A 22 -7.15 -16.18 -9.00
CA VAL A 22 -6.97 -17.64 -9.19
C VAL A 22 -5.83 -18.18 -8.33
N GLN A 23 -4.71 -17.47 -8.22
CA GLN A 23 -3.63 -17.90 -7.33
C GLN A 23 -4.05 -17.86 -5.86
N GLN A 24 -4.79 -16.82 -5.44
CA GLN A 24 -5.28 -16.75 -4.06
C GLN A 24 -6.20 -17.92 -3.74
N LEU A 25 -7.10 -18.24 -4.66
CA LEU A 25 -8.01 -19.38 -4.52
C LEU A 25 -7.27 -20.70 -4.40
N ARG A 26 -6.23 -20.91 -5.22
CA ARG A 26 -5.38 -22.12 -5.16
C ARG A 26 -4.59 -22.26 -3.85
N ASN A 27 -4.27 -21.15 -3.21
CA ASN A 27 -3.54 -21.12 -1.94
C ASN A 27 -4.47 -21.35 -0.72
N GLN A 28 -5.79 -21.32 -0.90
CA GLN A 28 -6.76 -21.60 0.15
C GLN A 28 -7.02 -23.11 0.27
N PRO A 29 -7.43 -23.60 1.45
CA PRO A 29 -7.80 -25.00 1.62
C PRO A 29 -9.02 -25.35 0.76
N GLN A 30 -9.03 -26.55 0.16
CA GLN A 30 -10.13 -27.03 -0.69
C GLN A 30 -11.50 -27.00 0.02
N ARG A 31 -11.52 -27.07 1.36
CA ARG A 31 -12.75 -26.94 2.16
C ARG A 31 -13.54 -25.66 1.87
N LEU A 32 -12.86 -24.59 1.46
CA LEU A 32 -13.49 -23.31 1.10
C LEU A 32 -14.50 -23.47 -0.05
N LEU A 33 -14.29 -24.47 -0.91
CA LEU A 33 -15.08 -24.69 -2.12
C LEU A 33 -16.13 -25.80 -1.96
N LEU A 34 -16.30 -26.39 -0.78
CA LEU A 34 -17.27 -27.46 -0.51
C LEU A 34 -18.72 -27.05 -0.78
N SER A 35 -19.02 -25.77 -0.62
CA SER A 35 -20.35 -25.21 -0.85
C SER A 35 -20.67 -24.99 -2.34
N LEU A 36 -19.69 -25.08 -3.25
CA LEU A 36 -19.92 -24.96 -4.69
C LEU A 36 -20.50 -26.27 -5.24
N PRO A 37 -21.71 -26.26 -5.82
CA PRO A 37 -22.30 -27.47 -6.39
C PRO A 37 -21.48 -27.94 -7.59
N ASP A 38 -21.22 -29.26 -7.64
CA ASP A 38 -20.55 -29.96 -8.75
C ASP A 38 -19.15 -29.44 -9.11
N PHE A 39 -18.51 -28.66 -8.23
CA PHE A 39 -17.16 -28.15 -8.45
C PHE A 39 -16.11 -29.24 -8.23
N ASP A 40 -15.27 -29.45 -9.24
CA ASP A 40 -14.15 -30.38 -9.19
C ASP A 40 -12.89 -29.68 -9.68
N SER A 41 -11.89 -29.52 -8.80
CA SER A 41 -10.66 -28.79 -9.12
C SER A 41 -9.90 -29.37 -10.32
N ASP A 42 -10.08 -30.65 -10.61
CA ASP A 42 -9.40 -31.33 -11.72
C ASP A 42 -10.17 -31.15 -13.03
N LYS A 43 -11.50 -30.96 -12.97
CA LYS A 43 -12.37 -30.79 -14.15
C LYS A 43 -12.67 -29.32 -14.49
N ASP A 44 -12.52 -28.42 -13.52
CA ASP A 44 -12.80 -26.98 -13.65
C ASP A 44 -11.52 -26.12 -13.49
N PRO A 45 -10.52 -26.27 -14.39
CA PRO A 45 -9.24 -25.55 -14.26
C PRO A 45 -9.40 -24.02 -14.35
N ASP A 46 -10.48 -23.56 -14.97
CA ASP A 46 -10.81 -22.15 -15.17
C ASP A 46 -11.65 -21.54 -14.03
N PHE A 47 -12.05 -22.35 -13.04
CA PHE A 47 -12.85 -21.91 -11.88
C PHE A 47 -14.18 -21.24 -12.26
N GLY A 48 -14.83 -21.70 -13.34
CA GLY A 48 -16.08 -21.13 -13.87
C GLY A 48 -17.22 -21.01 -12.84
N PRO A 49 -17.53 -22.07 -12.06
CA PRO A 49 -18.54 -22.01 -11.00
C PRO A 49 -18.22 -20.94 -9.94
N PHE A 50 -16.95 -20.84 -9.53
CA PHE A 50 -16.50 -19.80 -8.60
C PHE A 50 -16.71 -18.39 -9.16
N PHE A 51 -16.35 -18.13 -10.42
CA PHE A 51 -16.55 -16.79 -11.00
C PHE A 51 -18.03 -16.43 -11.18
N THR A 52 -18.90 -17.44 -11.30
CA THR A 52 -20.36 -17.22 -11.27
C THR A 52 -20.80 -16.71 -9.89
N VAL A 53 -20.32 -17.34 -8.82
CA VAL A 53 -20.57 -16.89 -7.44
C VAL A 53 -19.95 -15.50 -7.18
N TRP A 54 -18.71 -15.27 -7.62
CA TRP A 54 -18.02 -13.98 -7.54
C TRP A 54 -18.87 -12.83 -8.11
N ASN A 55 -19.35 -13.00 -9.35
CA ASN A 55 -20.17 -11.99 -10.02
C ASN A 55 -21.50 -11.78 -9.29
N ARG A 56 -22.08 -12.85 -8.74
CA ARG A 56 -23.33 -12.74 -7.98
C ARG A 56 -23.13 -12.02 -6.65
N VAL A 57 -22.05 -12.29 -5.91
CA VAL A 57 -21.69 -11.55 -4.69
C VAL A 57 -21.57 -10.05 -4.99
N GLN A 58 -20.85 -9.70 -6.06
CA GLN A 58 -20.72 -8.32 -6.50
C GLN A 58 -22.09 -7.68 -6.79
N ALA A 59 -22.95 -8.36 -7.55
CA ALA A 59 -24.28 -7.85 -7.86
C ALA A 59 -25.17 -7.69 -6.62
N LEU A 60 -25.11 -8.62 -5.67
CA LEU A 60 -25.89 -8.54 -4.42
C LEU A 60 -25.46 -7.36 -3.54
N ILE A 61 -24.16 -7.07 -3.47
CA ILE A 61 -23.64 -5.95 -2.68
C ILE A 61 -23.93 -4.60 -3.38
N VAL A 62 -23.69 -4.53 -4.69
CA VAL A 62 -23.77 -3.26 -5.44
C VAL A 62 -25.22 -2.91 -5.82
N VAL A 63 -25.99 -3.87 -6.34
CA VAL A 63 -27.33 -3.62 -6.91
C VAL A 63 -28.43 -3.82 -5.86
N SER A 64 -28.36 -4.92 -5.10
CA SER A 64 -29.40 -5.26 -4.12
C SER A 64 -29.15 -4.65 -2.74
N GLY A 65 -27.97 -4.05 -2.51
CA GLY A 65 -27.62 -3.38 -1.26
C GLY A 65 -27.57 -4.29 -0.04
N PHE A 66 -27.32 -5.60 -0.23
CA PHE A 66 -27.17 -6.52 0.88
C PHE A 66 -26.01 -6.09 1.76
N LYS A 67 -26.27 -5.97 3.06
CA LYS A 67 -25.34 -5.36 4.00
C LYS A 67 -24.61 -6.36 4.88
N SER A 68 -24.83 -7.66 4.84
CA SER A 68 -24.09 -8.61 5.71
C SER A 68 -23.64 -9.85 4.96
N ILE A 69 -22.55 -10.48 5.42
CA ILE A 69 -22.04 -11.74 4.84
C ILE A 69 -23.14 -12.79 4.85
N ARG A 70 -23.82 -12.98 5.98
CA ARG A 70 -24.87 -14.00 6.07
C ARG A 70 -26.04 -13.74 5.13
N SER A 71 -26.45 -12.48 4.95
CA SER A 71 -27.54 -12.14 4.02
C SER A 71 -27.18 -12.44 2.57
N VAL A 72 -25.93 -12.17 2.17
CA VAL A 72 -25.40 -12.53 0.84
C VAL A 72 -25.34 -14.04 0.69
N THR A 73 -24.82 -14.77 1.69
CA THR A 73 -24.76 -16.24 1.67
C THR A 73 -26.15 -16.88 1.51
N ARG A 74 -27.15 -16.43 2.30
CA ARG A 74 -28.53 -16.93 2.19
C ARG A 74 -29.08 -16.70 0.79
N ALA A 75 -28.90 -15.49 0.25
CA ALA A 75 -29.34 -15.19 -1.11
C ALA A 75 -28.67 -16.12 -2.15
N LEU A 76 -27.38 -16.42 -2.02
CA LEU A 76 -26.71 -17.35 -2.94
C LEU A 76 -27.24 -18.79 -2.85
N VAL A 77 -27.56 -19.26 -1.64
CA VAL A 77 -28.20 -20.56 -1.42
C VAL A 77 -29.60 -20.60 -2.02
N ASP A 78 -30.41 -19.55 -1.80
CA ASP A 78 -31.77 -19.45 -2.34
C ASP A 78 -31.79 -19.45 -3.87
N HIS A 79 -30.74 -18.91 -4.51
CA HIS A 79 -30.56 -18.94 -5.96
C HIS A 79 -29.93 -20.24 -6.48
N GLY A 80 -29.66 -21.21 -5.60
CA GLY A 80 -29.06 -22.50 -5.96
C GLY A 80 -27.60 -22.43 -6.41
N LEU A 81 -26.91 -21.31 -6.15
CA LEU A 81 -25.50 -21.14 -6.50
C LEU A 81 -24.55 -21.72 -5.45
N LEU A 82 -25.04 -21.90 -4.22
CA LEU A 82 -24.35 -22.59 -3.14
C LEU A 82 -25.23 -23.70 -2.59
N SER A 83 -24.62 -24.82 -2.20
CA SER A 83 -25.31 -25.95 -1.60
C SER A 83 -24.87 -26.15 -0.15
N THR A 84 -25.84 -26.13 0.77
CA THR A 84 -25.60 -26.31 2.21
C THR A 84 -26.25 -27.57 2.76
N LYS A 85 -26.66 -28.51 1.89
CA LYS A 85 -27.45 -29.72 2.20
C LYS A 85 -27.03 -30.40 3.52
N ASN A 86 -27.70 -30.05 4.63
CA ASN A 86 -27.52 -30.54 6.01
C ASN A 86 -26.08 -30.76 6.49
N ASN A 87 -25.09 -30.12 5.85
CA ASN A 87 -23.69 -30.24 6.20
C ASN A 87 -23.27 -28.92 6.83
N TYR A 88 -23.02 -28.96 8.14
CA TYR A 88 -22.55 -27.80 8.90
C TYR A 88 -21.26 -27.21 8.28
N GLU A 89 -20.37 -28.07 7.78
CA GLU A 89 -19.13 -27.63 7.11
C GLU A 89 -19.39 -26.94 5.78
N ALA A 90 -20.40 -27.37 5.01
CA ALA A 90 -20.79 -26.72 3.78
C ALA A 90 -21.43 -25.35 4.03
N ALA A 91 -22.24 -25.23 5.09
CA ALA A 91 -22.80 -23.95 5.52
C ALA A 91 -21.70 -22.97 5.97
N GLN A 92 -20.70 -23.45 6.71
CA GLN A 92 -19.55 -22.64 7.11
C GLN A 92 -18.69 -22.25 5.90
N SER A 93 -18.38 -23.20 5.02
CA SER A 93 -17.66 -22.97 3.75
C SER A 93 -18.33 -21.87 2.91
N ALA A 94 -19.67 -21.84 2.87
CA ALA A 94 -20.41 -20.83 2.14
C ALA A 94 -20.17 -19.41 2.69
N GLU A 95 -20.20 -19.22 4.01
CA GLU A 95 -19.89 -17.92 4.63
C GLU A 95 -18.40 -17.53 4.45
N GLU A 96 -17.48 -18.48 4.63
CA GLU A 96 -16.05 -18.28 4.42
C GLU A 96 -15.71 -17.90 2.97
N LEU A 97 -16.42 -18.49 2.00
CA LEU A 97 -16.26 -18.20 0.58
C LEU A 97 -16.72 -16.77 0.26
N VAL A 98 -17.89 -16.35 0.79
CA VAL A 98 -18.38 -14.97 0.63
C VAL A 98 -17.41 -13.97 1.27
N PHE A 99 -16.90 -14.27 2.47
CA PHE A 99 -15.85 -13.47 3.11
C PHE A 99 -14.60 -13.38 2.25
N SER A 100 -14.13 -14.49 1.68
CA SER A 100 -12.94 -14.51 0.82
C SER A 100 -13.13 -13.67 -0.43
N ILE A 101 -14.28 -13.83 -1.11
CA ILE A 101 -14.63 -13.04 -2.29
C ILE A 101 -14.68 -11.56 -1.94
N LEU A 102 -15.24 -11.18 -0.79
CA LEU A 102 -15.27 -9.78 -0.34
C LEU A 102 -13.87 -9.21 -0.12
N GLY A 103 -12.99 -9.95 0.57
CA GLY A 103 -11.60 -9.55 0.78
C GLY A 103 -10.87 -9.34 -0.55
N TRP A 104 -11.01 -10.28 -1.48
CA TRP A 104 -10.40 -10.18 -2.80
C TRP A 104 -10.97 -9.05 -3.64
N GLN A 105 -12.31 -8.90 -3.72
CA GLN A 105 -13.01 -7.83 -4.48
C GLN A 105 -12.69 -6.42 -4.00
N THR A 106 -12.36 -6.27 -2.72
CA THR A 106 -12.02 -4.98 -2.11
C THR A 106 -10.52 -4.75 -1.99
N MET A 107 -9.72 -5.82 -2.01
CA MET A 107 -8.29 -5.84 -1.65
C MET A 107 -8.00 -5.18 -0.29
N LEU A 108 -8.98 -5.03 0.61
CA LEU A 108 -8.75 -4.43 1.93
C LEU A 108 -7.96 -5.36 2.84
N TYR A 109 -8.17 -6.66 2.68
CA TYR A 109 -7.51 -7.71 3.42
C TYR A 109 -7.37 -8.96 2.56
N MET A 110 -6.48 -9.85 3.01
CA MET A 110 -6.30 -11.19 2.47
C MET A 110 -6.94 -12.20 3.42
N PRO A 111 -7.85 -13.08 2.98
CA PRO A 111 -8.38 -14.14 3.83
C PRO A 111 -7.31 -15.19 4.14
N ASP A 112 -7.31 -15.73 5.36
CA ASP A 112 -6.44 -16.86 5.75
C ASP A 112 -7.23 -17.96 6.46
N PHE A 113 -7.51 -19.05 5.74
CA PHE A 113 -8.16 -20.24 6.30
C PHE A 113 -7.22 -21.43 6.45
N THR A 114 -5.92 -21.26 6.15
CA THR A 114 -4.91 -22.32 6.26
C THR A 114 -4.58 -22.63 7.72
N SER A 115 -4.68 -21.62 8.59
CA SER A 115 -4.33 -21.68 10.01
C SER A 115 -5.56 -21.75 10.94
N CYS A 116 -6.78 -21.81 10.38
CA CYS A 116 -8.02 -21.50 11.10
C CYS A 116 -8.74 -22.74 11.67
N THR A 117 -9.19 -22.64 12.92
CA THR A 117 -10.17 -23.55 13.55
C THR A 117 -11.59 -23.23 13.07
N ASN A 118 -12.49 -24.22 13.08
CA ASN A 118 -13.82 -24.09 12.47
C ASN A 118 -14.62 -22.88 13.00
N GLY A 119 -15.07 -22.02 12.09
CA GLY A 119 -16.09 -20.99 12.32
C GLY A 119 -15.57 -19.56 12.50
N GLU A 120 -14.27 -19.29 12.38
CA GLU A 120 -13.75 -17.92 12.51
C GLU A 120 -13.41 -17.29 11.15
N PHE A 121 -13.68 -15.98 11.03
CA PHE A 121 -13.19 -15.18 9.92
C PHE A 121 -11.80 -14.65 10.25
N ARG A 122 -10.80 -14.98 9.42
CA ARG A 122 -9.41 -14.59 9.68
C ARG A 122 -8.79 -13.88 8.47
N ILE A 123 -8.01 -12.85 8.77
CA ILE A 123 -7.20 -12.13 7.81
C ILE A 123 -5.71 -12.48 7.95
N LEU A 124 -5.03 -12.59 6.82
CA LEU A 124 -3.60 -12.89 6.76
C LEU A 124 -2.78 -11.75 7.37
N ASN A 125 -1.80 -12.13 8.19
CA ASN A 125 -0.83 -11.21 8.77
C ASN A 125 0.30 -10.85 7.78
N GLU A 126 -0.01 -10.04 6.78
CA GLU A 126 0.98 -9.62 5.76
C GLU A 126 2.14 -8.79 6.33
N MET A 127 1.97 -8.19 7.51
CA MET A 127 2.98 -7.33 8.14
C MET A 127 3.83 -8.08 9.17
N GLY A 128 3.81 -9.42 9.16
CA GLY A 128 4.75 -10.25 9.92
C GLY A 128 4.70 -10.07 11.44
N GLY A 129 3.54 -9.70 12.00
CA GLY A 129 3.36 -9.46 13.44
C GLY A 129 3.18 -7.99 13.80
N TYR A 130 3.56 -7.08 12.91
CA TYR A 130 3.26 -5.66 13.07
C TYR A 130 1.77 -5.43 12.80
N ARG A 131 1.05 -4.80 13.75
CA ARG A 131 -0.40 -4.56 13.61
C ARG A 131 -0.73 -3.25 12.87
N GLY A 132 0.21 -2.31 12.82
CA GLY A 132 -0.02 -1.00 12.19
C GLY A 132 -1.08 -0.16 12.90
N GLU A 133 -1.44 0.96 12.29
CA GLU A 133 -2.51 1.85 12.78
C GLU A 133 -3.91 1.31 12.41
N THR A 134 -3.99 0.41 11.43
CA THR A 134 -5.26 0.00 10.82
C THR A 134 -5.85 -1.31 11.30
N ARG A 135 -5.08 -2.19 11.95
CA ARG A 135 -5.59 -3.51 12.37
C ARG A 135 -5.65 -3.62 13.89
N VAL A 136 -6.83 -3.96 14.38
CA VAL A 136 -7.11 -4.22 15.79
C VAL A 136 -7.07 -5.73 16.06
N SER A 137 -7.74 -6.52 15.21
CA SER A 137 -7.80 -7.97 15.31
C SER A 137 -7.54 -8.61 13.95
N LEU A 138 -6.95 -9.81 13.95
CA LEU A 138 -6.83 -10.63 12.75
C LEU A 138 -7.94 -11.68 12.64
N CYS A 139 -8.75 -11.85 13.69
CA CYS A 139 -9.81 -12.86 13.76
C CYS A 139 -11.13 -12.24 14.25
N GLN A 140 -12.24 -12.76 13.74
CA GLN A 140 -13.59 -12.50 14.23
C GLN A 140 -14.40 -13.78 14.29
N LEU A 141 -15.39 -13.81 15.19
CA LEU A 141 -16.27 -14.95 15.39
C LEU A 141 -17.28 -15.09 14.25
N ALA A 142 -17.75 -16.32 13.99
CA ALA A 142 -18.80 -16.63 13.01
C ALA A 142 -20.07 -15.79 13.21
N SER A 143 -20.42 -15.49 14.47
CA SER A 143 -21.61 -14.70 14.82
C SER A 143 -21.54 -13.27 14.29
N SER A 144 -20.34 -12.75 13.97
CA SER A 144 -20.20 -11.42 13.36
C SER A 144 -20.73 -11.36 11.92
N SER A 145 -20.99 -12.49 11.25
CA SER A 145 -21.51 -12.53 9.87
C SER A 145 -22.89 -11.89 9.69
N ASP A 146 -23.66 -11.73 10.77
CA ASP A 146 -24.95 -11.03 10.80
C ASP A 146 -24.81 -9.51 10.78
N GLN A 147 -23.64 -8.99 11.18
CA GLN A 147 -23.40 -7.55 11.23
C GLN A 147 -23.36 -6.94 9.82
N ASN A 148 -23.66 -5.64 9.75
CA ASN A 148 -23.49 -4.94 8.48
C ASN A 148 -21.99 -4.88 8.06
N LEU A 149 -21.69 -4.77 6.77
CA LEU A 149 -20.33 -4.88 6.23
C LEU A 149 -19.39 -3.83 6.85
N PRO A 150 -19.76 -2.54 7.01
CA PRO A 150 -18.90 -1.58 7.69
C PRO A 150 -18.58 -1.99 9.13
N THR A 151 -19.56 -2.44 9.91
CA THR A 151 -19.36 -2.85 11.32
C THR A 151 -18.53 -4.12 11.39
N PHE A 152 -18.85 -5.10 10.54
CA PHE A 152 -18.09 -6.33 10.44
C PHE A 152 -16.63 -6.04 10.08
N LEU A 153 -16.36 -5.24 9.05
CA LEU A 153 -14.99 -4.93 8.64
C LEU A 153 -14.24 -4.11 9.70
N LEU A 154 -14.92 -3.18 10.39
CA LEU A 154 -14.36 -2.42 11.50
C LEU A 154 -13.88 -3.32 12.65
N GLY A 155 -14.46 -4.51 12.83
CA GLY A 155 -14.00 -5.50 13.82
C GLY A 155 -12.56 -6.00 13.59
N PHE A 156 -12.03 -5.90 12.36
CA PHE A 156 -10.61 -6.16 12.08
C PHE A 156 -9.74 -4.91 12.31
N GLY A 157 -10.34 -3.73 12.41
CA GLY A 157 -9.70 -2.43 12.57
C GLY A 157 -10.13 -1.43 11.48
N VAL A 158 -9.58 -0.22 11.52
CA VAL A 158 -9.94 0.87 10.60
C VAL A 158 -9.19 0.73 9.26
N MET A 159 -9.62 -0.21 8.43
CA MET A 159 -9.07 -0.44 7.09
C MET A 159 -9.49 0.64 6.07
N LEU A 160 -10.65 1.27 6.29
CA LEU A 160 -11.12 2.45 5.55
C LEU A 160 -11.16 3.66 6.51
N PRO A 161 -10.06 4.43 6.62
CA PRO A 161 -10.02 5.58 7.49
C PRO A 161 -10.96 6.69 6.98
N PRO A 162 -11.71 7.36 7.88
CA PRO A 162 -12.32 8.65 7.58
C PRO A 162 -11.25 9.71 7.29
N ARG A 163 -11.68 10.79 6.64
CA ARG A 163 -10.83 11.97 6.44
C ARG A 163 -10.21 12.46 7.77
N ASN A 164 -8.89 12.71 7.76
CA ASN A 164 -8.12 13.21 8.91
C ASN A 164 -8.19 12.32 10.16
N TYR A 165 -8.56 11.05 10.01
CA TYR A 165 -8.53 10.07 11.09
C TYR A 165 -7.14 9.42 11.20
N PHE A 166 -6.64 9.26 12.42
CA PHE A 166 -5.43 8.50 12.71
C PHE A 166 -5.55 7.88 14.11
N ALA A 167 -5.40 6.56 14.19
CA ALA A 167 -5.49 5.79 15.41
C ALA A 167 -4.10 5.71 16.07
N LEU A 168 -3.65 6.83 16.64
CA LEU A 168 -2.34 6.92 17.30
C LEU A 168 -2.53 6.86 18.82
N ASP A 169 -1.95 5.83 19.44
CA ASP A 169 -2.00 5.65 20.89
C ASP A 169 -1.03 6.61 21.61
N GLU A 170 0.14 6.86 21.02
CA GLU A 170 1.21 7.67 21.61
C GLU A 170 0.94 9.19 21.50
N ALA A 171 1.11 9.92 22.61
CA ALA A 171 0.91 11.36 22.66
C ALA A 171 1.92 12.12 21.78
N ASP A 172 3.16 11.64 21.73
CA ASP A 172 4.22 12.22 20.92
C ASP A 172 3.93 12.09 19.42
N ASP A 173 3.36 10.96 19.00
CA ASP A 173 2.95 10.72 17.62
C ASP A 173 1.81 11.67 17.22
N ARG A 174 0.82 11.87 18.08
CA ARG A 174 -0.23 12.88 17.83
C ARG A 174 0.34 14.28 17.72
N ALA A 175 1.29 14.65 18.60
CA ALA A 175 1.96 15.94 18.54
C ALA A 175 2.76 16.12 17.23
N LEU A 176 3.44 15.05 16.77
CA LEU A 176 4.19 15.03 15.53
C LEU A 176 3.28 15.24 14.30
N VAL A 177 2.15 14.53 14.23
CA VAL A 177 1.18 14.67 13.13
C VAL A 177 0.57 16.07 13.11
N ASN A 178 0.25 16.62 14.28
CA ASN A 178 -0.29 17.98 14.38
C ASN A 178 0.74 19.06 14.00
N LYS A 179 2.02 18.82 14.29
CA LYS A 179 3.12 19.73 13.93
C LYS A 179 3.48 19.65 12.44
N THR A 180 3.39 18.46 11.85
CA THR A 180 3.78 18.22 10.45
C THR A 180 2.64 18.61 9.51
N LYS A 181 2.63 19.89 9.11
CA LYS A 181 1.58 20.41 8.20
C LYS A 181 1.88 20.16 6.72
N SER A 182 3.16 20.19 6.35
CA SER A 182 3.57 20.06 4.95
C SER A 182 4.84 19.23 4.84
N ILE A 183 5.01 18.59 3.69
CA ILE A 183 6.19 17.79 3.36
C ILE A 183 6.69 18.13 1.97
N SER A 184 8.00 18.34 1.86
CA SER A 184 8.67 18.52 0.58
C SER A 184 9.04 17.18 -0.04
N ARG A 185 9.01 17.09 -1.36
CA ARG A 185 9.54 15.93 -2.11
C ARG A 185 11.02 15.63 -1.81
N LYS A 186 11.77 16.63 -1.31
CA LYS A 186 13.19 16.46 -0.94
C LYS A 186 13.35 15.76 0.41
N ASP A 187 12.37 15.91 1.29
CA ASP A 187 12.44 15.43 2.67
C ASP A 187 11.90 14.02 2.82
N LEU A 188 11.09 13.58 1.86
CA LEU A 188 10.49 12.25 1.84
C LEU A 188 10.52 11.65 0.44
N HIS A 189 11.49 10.76 0.19
CA HIS A 189 11.60 10.03 -1.07
C HIS A 189 12.37 8.70 -0.87
N ALA A 190 12.12 7.70 -1.73
CA ALA A 190 12.63 6.34 -1.56
C ALA A 190 14.14 6.25 -1.42
N HIS A 191 14.91 7.03 -2.19
CA HIS A 191 16.36 7.02 -2.05
C HIS A 191 16.84 7.46 -0.66
N LEU A 192 16.21 8.48 -0.06
CA LEU A 192 16.50 8.89 1.31
C LEU A 192 16.12 7.77 2.29
N LEU A 193 14.89 7.25 2.15
CA LEU A 193 14.37 6.21 3.02
C LEU A 193 15.28 4.97 3.04
N THR A 194 15.66 4.45 1.87
CA THR A 194 16.46 3.23 1.80
C THR A 194 17.93 3.48 2.12
N ASN A 195 18.55 4.54 1.58
CA ASN A 195 20.01 4.69 1.63
C ASN A 195 20.51 5.50 2.83
N VAL A 196 19.67 6.33 3.43
CA VAL A 196 20.02 7.16 4.59
C VAL A 196 19.32 6.66 5.85
N CYS A 197 18.01 6.40 5.76
CA CYS A 197 17.21 5.97 6.91
C CYS A 197 17.21 4.46 7.14
N ASN A 198 17.83 3.68 6.23
CA ASN A 198 17.88 2.21 6.26
C ASN A 198 16.49 1.55 6.34
N VAL A 199 15.51 2.16 5.68
CA VAL A 199 14.15 1.62 5.58
C VAL A 199 14.11 0.55 4.49
N THR A 200 13.61 -0.63 4.82
CA THR A 200 13.33 -1.70 3.87
C THR A 200 11.91 -1.56 3.37
N ILE A 201 11.72 -1.62 2.05
CA ILE A 201 10.39 -1.54 1.43
C ILE A 201 9.87 -2.95 1.22
N GLU A 202 8.77 -3.28 1.86
CA GLU A 202 8.07 -4.56 1.76
C GLU A 202 6.80 -4.34 0.94
N TRP A 203 6.62 -5.12 -0.13
CA TRP A 203 5.43 -5.02 -0.96
C TRP A 203 4.33 -5.89 -0.36
N VAL A 204 3.10 -5.40 -0.34
CA VAL A 204 1.92 -6.11 0.21
C VAL A 204 0.75 -6.09 -0.78
N ASP A 205 -0.17 -7.03 -0.60
CA ASP A 205 -1.33 -7.21 -1.47
C ASP A 205 -2.58 -6.52 -0.90
N SER A 206 -2.63 -6.26 0.42
CA SER A 206 -3.73 -5.47 1.00
C SER A 206 -3.53 -3.95 0.89
N LEU A 207 -4.58 -3.27 0.45
CA LEU A 207 -4.67 -1.82 0.36
C LEU A 207 -4.55 -1.16 1.74
N ALA A 208 -5.17 -1.74 2.77
CA ALA A 208 -5.16 -1.21 4.13
C ALA A 208 -3.75 -1.05 4.70
N CYS A 209 -2.78 -1.86 4.25
CA CYS A 209 -1.39 -1.85 4.72
C CYS A 209 -0.50 -0.77 4.08
N HIS A 210 -1.02 0.01 3.14
CA HIS A 210 -0.21 0.95 2.36
C HIS A 210 0.38 2.10 3.23
N LEU A 211 1.70 2.29 3.23
CA LEU A 211 2.45 3.24 4.08
C LEU A 211 2.46 2.92 5.58
N GLU A 212 2.11 1.71 5.99
CA GLU A 212 2.36 1.27 7.37
C GLU A 212 3.89 1.18 7.61
N LEU A 213 4.37 1.77 8.72
CA LEU A 213 5.79 1.80 9.06
C LEU A 213 6.03 1.10 10.40
N ASP A 214 6.70 -0.05 10.35
CA ASP A 214 7.30 -0.62 11.53
C ASP A 214 8.61 0.13 11.86
N ARG A 215 8.52 1.05 12.84
CA ARG A 215 9.66 1.85 13.30
C ARG A 215 10.78 0.99 13.89
N HIS A 216 10.43 -0.16 14.49
CA HIS A 216 11.38 -1.03 15.16
C HIS A 216 12.22 -1.81 14.15
N SER A 217 11.57 -2.49 13.20
CA SER A 217 12.28 -3.24 12.16
C SER A 217 12.76 -2.36 10.99
N GLY A 218 12.26 -1.12 10.89
CA GLY A 218 12.54 -0.22 9.77
C GLY A 218 11.90 -0.70 8.46
N LYS A 219 10.76 -1.36 8.53
CA LYS A 219 10.03 -1.86 7.35
C LYS A 219 8.86 -0.94 7.00
N LEU A 220 8.81 -0.51 5.74
CA LEU A 220 7.71 0.26 5.16
C LEU A 220 6.91 -0.64 4.22
N PHE A 221 5.64 -0.84 4.52
CA PHE A 221 4.75 -1.68 3.73
C PHE A 221 4.06 -0.86 2.64
N LEU A 222 4.15 -1.30 1.39
CA LEU A 222 3.53 -0.63 0.24
C LEU A 222 2.66 -1.61 -0.54
N PHE A 223 1.39 -1.26 -0.72
CA PHE A 223 0.52 -1.94 -1.66
C PHE A 223 1.18 -2.04 -3.05
N ARG A 224 0.98 -3.12 -3.80
CA ARG A 224 1.69 -3.35 -5.08
C ARG A 224 0.82 -3.26 -6.35
N TYR A 225 -0.49 -3.02 -6.25
CA TYR A 225 -1.39 -3.08 -7.41
C TYR A 225 -2.17 -1.77 -7.67
N PRO A 226 -1.50 -0.65 -8.01
CA PRO A 226 -2.16 0.65 -8.19
C PRO A 226 -3.20 0.72 -9.33
N SER A 227 -3.16 -0.19 -10.31
CA SER A 227 -4.19 -0.24 -11.37
C SER A 227 -5.55 -0.64 -10.82
N PHE A 228 -5.59 -1.37 -9.70
CA PHE A 228 -6.82 -1.61 -8.95
C PHE A 228 -7.44 -0.29 -8.49
N CYS A 229 -6.64 0.63 -7.92
CA CYS A 229 -7.13 1.95 -7.52
C CYS A 229 -7.69 2.72 -8.73
N VAL A 230 -6.98 2.70 -9.86
CA VAL A 230 -7.42 3.35 -11.12
C VAL A 230 -8.75 2.78 -11.63
N SER A 231 -8.92 1.45 -11.68
CA SER A 231 -10.18 0.84 -12.15
C SER A 231 -11.35 1.20 -11.22
N ASN A 232 -11.14 1.16 -9.89
CA ASN A 232 -12.16 1.56 -8.93
C ASN A 232 -12.57 3.04 -9.07
N LEU A 233 -11.61 3.94 -9.32
CA LEU A 233 -11.87 5.35 -9.59
C LEU A 233 -12.58 5.58 -10.94
N GLN A 234 -12.34 4.75 -11.96
CA GLN A 234 -13.04 4.87 -13.25
C GLN A 234 -14.50 4.42 -13.15
N GLN A 235 -14.79 3.45 -12.27
CA GLN A 235 -16.15 3.02 -12.01
C GLN A 235 -16.98 4.11 -11.33
N THR A 236 -16.34 4.94 -10.50
CA THR A 236 -16.92 6.20 -9.99
C THR A 236 -16.87 7.33 -11.02
N HIS A 237 -16.83 7.09 -12.33
CA HIS A 237 -17.04 8.13 -13.35
C HIS A 237 -18.06 7.75 -14.41
N LYS A 238 -18.54 6.49 -14.43
CA LYS A 238 -19.54 6.00 -15.40
C LYS A 238 -20.97 6.27 -14.87
N PRO A 239 -21.75 7.21 -15.44
CA PRO A 239 -23.15 7.41 -15.01
C PRO A 239 -24.00 6.21 -15.44
N HIS A 240 -24.44 5.39 -14.48
CA HIS A 240 -25.48 4.41 -14.74
C HIS A 240 -26.82 5.15 -14.88
N LYS A 241 -27.39 5.15 -16.10
CA LYS A 241 -28.75 5.65 -16.33
C LYS A 241 -29.73 4.87 -15.43
N GLY A 242 -30.24 5.52 -14.38
CA GLY A 242 -31.43 5.06 -13.64
C GLY A 242 -31.21 4.14 -12.43
N GLN A 243 -29.98 3.96 -11.91
CA GLN A 243 -29.75 3.30 -10.62
C GLN A 243 -28.81 4.12 -9.75
N ASP A 244 -29.23 4.40 -8.51
CA ASP A 244 -28.51 5.20 -7.49
C ASP A 244 -27.23 4.55 -6.93
N GLY A 245 -26.68 3.54 -7.60
CA GLY A 245 -25.50 2.80 -7.15
C GLY A 245 -24.25 3.15 -7.95
N TRP A 246 -23.56 4.23 -7.59
CA TRP A 246 -22.21 4.48 -8.11
C TRP A 246 -21.14 3.88 -7.19
N GLY A 247 -20.12 3.31 -7.81
CA GLY A 247 -18.95 2.75 -7.14
C GLY A 247 -18.85 1.22 -7.20
N SER A 248 -17.65 0.73 -6.95
CA SER A 248 -17.32 -0.69 -6.84
C SER A 248 -17.79 -1.31 -5.52
N VAL A 249 -17.60 -2.62 -5.36
CA VAL A 249 -17.82 -3.34 -4.07
C VAL A 249 -17.10 -2.63 -2.92
N LEU A 250 -15.88 -2.13 -3.15
CA LEU A 250 -15.12 -1.36 -2.16
C LEU A 250 -15.88 -0.11 -1.66
N HIS A 251 -16.53 0.63 -2.56
CA HIS A 251 -17.33 1.80 -2.19
C HIS A 251 -18.61 1.40 -1.44
N HIS A 252 -19.17 0.24 -1.74
CA HIS A 252 -20.34 -0.30 -1.03
C HIS A 252 -20.00 -0.89 0.35
N CYS A 253 -18.72 -1.12 0.65
CA CYS A 253 -18.24 -1.42 2.00
C CYS A 253 -18.03 -0.15 2.85
N ALA A 254 -18.15 1.04 2.28
CA ALA A 254 -18.06 2.30 3.00
C ALA A 254 -19.36 2.62 3.76
N ASN A 255 -19.28 3.55 4.70
CA ASN A 255 -20.47 4.07 5.36
C ASN A 255 -21.33 4.92 4.41
N GLU A 256 -22.65 4.71 4.45
CA GLU A 256 -23.62 5.51 3.67
C GLU A 256 -23.84 6.91 4.25
N ARG A 257 -23.55 7.10 5.55
CA ARG A 257 -23.75 8.36 6.27
C ARG A 257 -22.59 8.58 7.23
N ALA A 258 -22.36 9.83 7.62
CA ALA A 258 -21.51 10.18 8.74
C ALA A 258 -22.05 9.49 10.02
N ASN A 259 -21.48 8.34 10.34
CA ASN A 259 -21.78 7.52 11.51
C ASN A 259 -20.75 7.89 12.59
N PRO A 260 -21.09 7.90 13.90
CA PRO A 260 -20.09 8.02 14.97
C PRO A 260 -18.95 6.99 14.93
N MET A 261 -19.09 5.90 14.17
CA MET A 261 -18.03 4.91 14.00
C MET A 261 -16.88 5.45 13.13
N PRO A 262 -15.61 5.19 13.49
CA PRO A 262 -14.44 5.64 12.73
C PRO A 262 -14.25 4.79 11.47
N TRP A 263 -15.16 4.93 10.51
CA TRP A 263 -15.12 4.22 9.22
C TRP A 263 -15.56 5.15 8.10
N GLY A 264 -14.76 5.19 7.03
CA GLY A 264 -14.91 6.14 5.94
C GLY A 264 -16.19 5.96 5.12
N ASN A 265 -16.64 7.05 4.51
CA ASN A 265 -17.73 7.06 3.52
C ASN A 265 -17.19 6.83 2.08
N LYS A 266 -18.07 6.91 1.07
CA LYS A 266 -17.69 6.66 -0.33
C LYS A 266 -16.68 7.68 -0.86
N GLU A 267 -16.78 8.93 -0.43
CA GLU A 267 -15.86 10.00 -0.77
C GLU A 267 -14.48 9.76 -0.13
N ASP A 268 -14.44 9.25 1.10
CA ASP A 268 -13.21 8.88 1.80
C ASP A 268 -12.50 7.72 1.07
N VAL A 269 -13.24 6.71 0.60
CA VAL A 269 -12.69 5.64 -0.25
C VAL A 269 -12.04 6.24 -1.51
N THR A 270 -12.76 7.11 -2.21
CA THR A 270 -12.26 7.76 -3.43
C THR A 270 -10.99 8.56 -3.12
N GLY A 271 -10.98 9.31 -2.02
CA GLY A 271 -9.82 10.08 -1.55
C GLY A 271 -8.62 9.20 -1.23
N LEU A 272 -8.82 8.10 -0.48
CA LEU A 272 -7.76 7.15 -0.15
C LEU A 272 -7.13 6.52 -1.41
N LEU A 273 -7.94 6.12 -2.39
CA LEU A 273 -7.44 5.58 -3.66
C LEU A 273 -6.57 6.60 -4.41
N TRP A 274 -6.98 7.87 -4.42
CA TRP A 274 -6.20 8.97 -4.98
C TRP A 274 -4.87 9.17 -4.25
N GLU A 275 -4.90 9.18 -2.93
CA GLU A 275 -3.72 9.35 -2.09
C GLU A 275 -2.71 8.23 -2.25
N ILE A 276 -3.17 6.98 -2.39
CA ILE A 276 -2.30 5.83 -2.71
C ILE A 276 -1.58 6.05 -4.04
N LEU A 277 -2.27 6.54 -5.08
CA LEU A 277 -1.63 6.85 -6.36
C LEU A 277 -0.63 8.00 -6.23
N LEU A 278 -0.97 9.03 -5.46
CA LEU A 278 -0.11 10.20 -5.25
C LEU A 278 1.13 9.87 -4.42
N SER A 279 1.02 8.98 -3.43
CA SER A 279 2.11 8.59 -2.56
C SER A 279 3.25 7.91 -3.35
N TYR A 280 2.95 7.10 -4.37
CA TYR A 280 3.99 6.53 -5.23
C TYR A 280 4.76 7.61 -5.99
N ARG A 281 4.09 8.70 -6.40
CA ARG A 281 4.75 9.82 -7.06
C ARG A 281 5.66 10.56 -6.08
N LEU A 282 5.16 10.85 -4.88
CA LEU A 282 5.95 11.47 -3.80
C LEU A 282 7.19 10.63 -3.45
N ILE A 283 7.01 9.33 -3.21
CA ILE A 283 8.08 8.45 -2.75
C ILE A 283 9.06 8.10 -3.89
N PHE A 284 8.56 7.74 -5.07
CA PHE A 284 9.41 7.24 -6.17
C PHE A 284 9.46 8.17 -7.37
N GLY A 285 8.30 8.60 -7.84
CA GLY A 285 8.12 9.17 -9.17
C GLY A 285 8.87 10.48 -9.42
N GLN A 286 8.89 11.38 -8.44
CA GLN A 286 9.41 12.73 -8.60
C GLN A 286 10.95 12.79 -8.64
N GLU A 287 11.65 11.97 -7.85
CA GLU A 287 13.10 12.04 -7.69
C GLU A 287 13.87 11.03 -8.56
N ARG A 288 14.90 11.47 -9.29
CA ARG A 288 15.65 10.60 -10.23
C ARG A 288 16.30 9.42 -9.52
N ARG A 289 16.84 9.67 -8.33
CA ARG A 289 17.50 8.63 -7.53
C ARG A 289 16.49 7.61 -6.98
N SER A 290 15.31 8.05 -6.57
CA SER A 290 14.23 7.15 -6.14
C SER A 290 13.73 6.24 -7.25
N ARG A 291 13.61 6.75 -8.49
CA ARG A 291 13.30 5.90 -9.65
C ARG A 291 14.37 4.82 -9.90
N ALA A 292 15.64 5.10 -9.60
CA ALA A 292 16.71 4.11 -9.70
C ALA A 292 16.64 3.06 -8.58
N VAL A 293 16.23 3.47 -7.37
CA VAL A 293 15.95 2.55 -6.26
C VAL A 293 14.78 1.62 -6.61
N PHE A 294 13.67 2.15 -7.13
CA PHE A 294 12.53 1.34 -7.55
C PHE A 294 12.90 0.21 -8.51
N ARG A 295 13.75 0.50 -9.52
CA ARG A 295 14.23 -0.51 -10.48
C ARG A 295 15.03 -1.65 -9.83
N LYS A 296 15.58 -1.45 -8.63
CA LYS A 296 16.36 -2.46 -7.89
C LYS A 296 15.51 -3.31 -6.95
N ILE A 297 14.45 -2.76 -6.36
CA ILE A 297 13.67 -3.43 -5.31
C ILE A 297 12.77 -4.55 -5.87
N GLN A 298 12.50 -4.58 -7.18
CA GLN A 298 11.75 -5.64 -7.87
C GLN A 298 10.42 -6.00 -7.18
N PRO A 299 9.39 -5.14 -7.26
CA PRO A 299 8.12 -5.30 -6.54
C PRO A 299 7.36 -6.62 -6.79
N PHE A 300 7.67 -7.29 -7.90
CA PHE A 300 7.01 -8.53 -8.33
C PHE A 300 8.00 -9.71 -8.41
N ALA A 301 9.04 -9.70 -7.56
CA ALA A 301 9.95 -10.84 -7.45
C ALA A 301 9.15 -12.13 -7.15
N GLY A 302 9.43 -13.20 -7.89
CA GLY A 302 8.71 -14.48 -7.78
C GLY A 302 7.33 -14.52 -8.46
N ILE A 303 6.81 -13.40 -8.97
CA ILE A 303 5.51 -13.34 -9.66
C ILE A 303 5.73 -13.36 -11.18
N PRO A 304 5.05 -14.26 -11.93
CA PRO A 304 5.17 -14.31 -13.38
C PRO A 304 4.54 -13.07 -14.05
N PRO A 305 4.91 -12.74 -15.30
CA PRO A 305 4.47 -11.51 -15.97
C PRO A 305 2.96 -11.29 -15.98
N GLN A 306 2.16 -12.36 -16.07
CA GLN A 306 0.71 -12.31 -16.07
C GLN A 306 0.15 -11.74 -14.77
N GLY A 307 0.82 -11.95 -13.64
CA GLY A 307 0.40 -11.44 -12.32
C GLY A 307 0.95 -10.07 -11.96
N ARG A 308 1.67 -9.41 -12.87
CA ARG A 308 2.30 -8.11 -12.59
C ARG A 308 1.38 -6.99 -13.00
N ASP A 309 1.16 -6.06 -12.08
CA ASP A 309 0.51 -4.80 -12.43
C ASP A 309 1.50 -3.88 -13.17
N PRO A 310 1.27 -3.59 -14.45
CA PRO A 310 2.18 -2.76 -15.23
C PRO A 310 2.18 -1.30 -14.76
N LEU A 311 1.09 -0.82 -14.16
CA LEU A 311 0.93 0.58 -13.77
C LEU A 311 1.92 1.00 -12.68
N LEU A 312 2.28 0.09 -11.76
CA LEU A 312 3.25 0.38 -10.71
C LEU A 312 4.60 0.83 -11.29
N ALA A 313 5.07 0.17 -12.35
CA ALA A 313 6.31 0.54 -13.01
C ALA A 313 6.23 1.92 -13.70
N HIS A 314 5.04 2.30 -14.17
CA HIS A 314 4.81 3.62 -14.77
C HIS A 314 4.80 4.72 -13.70
N LEU A 315 4.05 4.51 -12.61
CA LEU A 315 3.94 5.42 -11.48
C LEU A 315 5.28 5.66 -10.79
N CYS A 316 6.05 4.60 -10.53
CA CYS A 316 7.30 4.71 -9.77
C CYS A 316 8.53 4.94 -10.66
N GLY A 317 8.50 4.49 -11.91
CA GLY A 317 9.68 4.42 -12.78
C GLY A 317 9.84 5.56 -13.78
N ARG A 318 8.76 6.30 -14.10
CA ARG A 318 8.78 7.39 -15.11
C ARG A 318 8.86 8.77 -14.47
N LYS A 319 9.54 9.71 -15.14
CA LYS A 319 9.65 11.11 -14.67
C LYS A 319 8.32 11.83 -14.75
N ARG A 320 7.60 11.67 -15.86
CA ARG A 320 6.24 12.18 -16.07
C ARG A 320 5.29 11.01 -16.10
N PHE A 321 4.11 11.20 -15.53
CA PHE A 321 3.05 10.22 -15.52
C PHE A 321 1.73 10.95 -15.80
N GLU A 322 1.00 10.46 -16.78
CA GLU A 322 -0.35 10.93 -17.09
C GLU A 322 -1.31 9.87 -16.53
N CYS A 323 -2.05 10.26 -15.50
CA CYS A 323 -2.97 9.34 -14.85
C CYS A 323 -4.25 9.18 -15.70
N PRO A 324 -4.74 7.95 -15.91
CA PRO A 324 -5.94 7.71 -16.75
C PRO A 324 -7.26 8.27 -16.23
N VAL A 325 -7.37 8.66 -14.94
CA VAL A 325 -8.67 8.94 -14.30
C VAL A 325 -8.88 10.40 -13.87
N ALA A 326 -7.80 11.17 -13.72
CA ALA A 326 -7.77 12.64 -13.60
C ALA A 326 -6.31 13.09 -13.51
N LYS A 327 -6.05 14.40 -13.56
CA LYS A 327 -4.69 14.93 -13.44
C LYS A 327 -4.19 14.83 -11.99
N LEU A 328 -3.44 13.77 -11.70
CA LEU A 328 -2.68 13.62 -10.45
C LEU A 328 -1.74 14.85 -10.30
N VAL A 329 -1.97 15.69 -9.29
CA VAL A 329 -1.25 16.95 -9.13
C VAL A 329 0.02 16.73 -8.30
N GLU A 330 1.14 16.64 -9.00
CA GLU A 330 2.45 16.62 -8.36
C GLU A 330 2.85 18.01 -7.87
N ARG A 331 3.27 18.08 -6.60
CA ARG A 331 3.75 19.32 -5.97
C ARG A 331 5.20 19.17 -5.51
N ASP A 332 5.88 20.29 -5.36
CA ASP A 332 7.20 20.31 -4.71
C ASP A 332 7.06 20.25 -3.18
N VAL A 333 5.99 20.84 -2.66
CA VAL A 333 5.58 20.81 -1.25
C VAL A 333 4.10 20.42 -1.22
N TYR A 334 3.78 19.39 -0.45
CA TYR A 334 2.42 18.89 -0.24
C TYR A 334 1.89 19.39 1.10
N ASP A 335 0.63 19.82 1.12
CA ASP A 335 -0.12 20.06 2.34
C ASP A 335 -0.77 18.74 2.76
N LEU A 336 -0.42 18.21 3.93
CA LEU A 336 -0.90 16.88 4.33
C LEU A 336 -2.41 16.83 4.58
N GLU A 337 -3.05 17.93 4.96
CA GLU A 337 -4.50 17.94 5.22
C GLU A 337 -5.33 18.05 3.93
N ALA A 338 -4.76 18.69 2.92
CA ALA A 338 -5.40 18.89 1.63
C ALA A 338 -5.06 17.78 0.63
N ASP A 339 -3.78 17.41 0.51
CA ASP A 339 -3.29 16.45 -0.48
C ASP A 339 -3.29 15.00 0.04
N PHE A 340 -3.23 14.78 1.37
CA PHE A 340 -3.19 13.44 1.98
C PHE A 340 -4.06 13.25 3.23
N PRO A 341 -5.35 13.67 3.25
CA PRO A 341 -6.16 13.58 4.46
C PRO A 341 -6.31 12.17 5.07
N HIS A 342 -6.19 11.08 4.31
CA HIS A 342 -6.35 9.71 4.81
C HIS A 342 -5.00 9.06 5.20
N LEU A 343 -3.92 9.39 4.48
CA LEU A 343 -2.58 8.89 4.71
C LEU A 343 -1.72 9.86 5.55
N ARG A 344 -2.27 11.00 5.99
CA ARG A 344 -1.59 12.06 6.75
C ARG A 344 -0.82 11.50 7.94
N GLY A 345 -1.46 10.67 8.77
CA GLY A 345 -0.83 10.07 9.96
C GLY A 345 0.42 9.27 9.58
N ARG A 346 0.27 8.32 8.66
CA ARG A 346 1.35 7.45 8.17
C ARG A 346 2.50 8.24 7.53
N ILE A 347 2.19 9.23 6.71
CA ILE A 347 3.19 10.07 6.04
C ILE A 347 3.94 10.93 7.06
N ALA A 348 3.24 11.52 8.04
CA ALA A 348 3.87 12.32 9.09
C ALA A 348 4.77 11.47 10.00
N LEU A 349 4.35 10.26 10.37
CA LEU A 349 5.20 9.31 11.10
C LEU A 349 6.44 8.92 10.29
N LEU A 350 6.27 8.62 9.00
CA LEU A 350 7.38 8.28 8.11
C LEU A 350 8.37 9.45 7.95
N SER A 351 7.85 10.67 7.86
CA SER A 351 8.66 11.89 7.81
C SER A 351 9.42 12.12 9.11
N GLY A 352 8.75 11.98 10.27
CA GLY A 352 9.39 12.07 11.58
C GLY A 352 10.47 10.99 11.78
N TYR A 353 10.21 9.76 11.35
CA TYR A 353 11.21 8.70 11.32
C TYR A 353 12.42 9.10 10.46
N ALA A 354 12.18 9.58 9.24
CA ALA A 354 13.24 10.03 8.35
C ALA A 354 14.05 11.20 8.93
N ALA A 355 13.40 12.13 9.64
CA ALA A 355 14.03 13.29 10.27
C ALA A 355 14.89 12.90 11.48
N SER A 356 14.46 11.90 12.26
CA SER A 356 15.23 11.41 13.42
C SER A 356 16.50 10.66 13.05
N ARG A 357 16.57 10.10 11.83
CA ARG A 357 17.74 9.35 11.34
C ARG A 357 18.78 10.30 10.76
N LYS A 358 19.93 10.38 11.43
CA LYS A 358 21.11 11.11 10.95
C LYS A 358 21.92 10.28 9.93
N PRO A 359 22.53 10.92 8.91
CA PRO A 359 23.47 10.25 8.02
C PRO A 359 24.67 9.74 8.83
N ARG A 360 25.02 8.46 8.67
CA ARG A 360 26.12 7.83 9.42
C ARG A 360 27.46 7.90 8.67
N ASN A 361 27.42 8.06 7.35
CA ASN A 361 28.59 8.07 6.49
C ASN A 361 28.76 9.41 5.78
N VAL A 362 30.00 9.83 5.48
CA VAL A 362 30.29 11.05 4.71
C VAL A 362 29.59 11.05 3.35
N ARG A 363 29.47 9.88 2.69
CA ARG A 363 28.70 9.73 1.44
C ARG A 363 27.19 9.96 1.63
N GLN A 364 26.65 9.58 2.79
CA GLN A 364 25.25 9.82 3.14
C GLN A 364 25.04 11.30 3.50
N LEU A 365 25.95 11.91 4.26
CA LEU A 365 25.94 13.34 4.53
C LEU A 365 26.07 14.14 3.22
N TRP A 366 26.83 13.62 2.25
CA TRP A 366 26.95 14.23 0.93
C TRP A 366 25.68 14.15 0.07
N THR A 367 24.80 13.22 0.41
CA THR A 367 23.52 13.01 -0.26
C THR A 367 22.37 13.70 0.46
N ASP A 368 22.46 13.84 1.79
CA ASP A 368 21.47 14.47 2.64
C ASP A 368 21.55 16.00 2.54
N ARG A 369 20.71 16.59 1.70
CA ARG A 369 20.62 18.05 1.53
C ARG A 369 19.63 18.72 2.51
N ARG A 370 19.06 17.97 3.46
CA ARG A 370 18.07 18.50 4.40
C ARG A 370 18.72 19.44 5.43
N ASP A 371 19.93 19.11 5.86
CA ASP A 371 20.73 19.95 6.75
C ASP A 371 21.81 20.70 5.97
N SER A 372 21.45 21.88 5.47
CA SER A 372 22.37 22.75 4.72
C SER A 372 23.58 23.19 5.56
N THR A 373 23.45 23.23 6.88
CA THR A 373 24.52 23.66 7.79
C THR A 373 25.59 22.58 7.93
N SER A 374 25.19 21.33 8.18
CA SER A 374 26.12 20.20 8.24
C SER A 374 26.79 19.93 6.88
N TRP A 375 26.05 20.15 5.78
CA TRP A 375 26.59 20.09 4.42
C TRP A 375 27.65 21.17 4.17
N LEU A 376 27.38 22.43 4.52
CA LEU A 376 28.35 23.53 4.39
C LEU A 376 29.58 23.32 5.29
N ALA A 377 29.38 22.86 6.53
CA ALA A 377 30.49 22.55 7.44
C ALA A 377 31.43 21.47 6.87
N LEU A 378 30.88 20.42 6.24
CA LEU A 378 31.67 19.41 5.55
C LEU A 378 32.52 20.03 4.42
N TRP A 379 31.93 20.90 3.60
CA TRP A 379 32.65 21.57 2.51
C TRP A 379 33.72 22.53 3.02
N SER A 380 33.44 23.27 4.09
CA SER A 380 34.44 24.13 4.73
C SER A 380 35.64 23.30 5.18
N VAL A 381 35.43 22.20 5.91
CA VAL A 381 36.53 21.33 6.38
C VAL A 381 37.31 20.73 5.22
N LEU A 382 36.65 20.30 4.14
CA LEU A 382 37.33 19.75 2.96
C LEU A 382 38.20 20.80 2.26
N ILE A 383 37.68 22.01 2.06
CA ILE A 383 38.41 23.09 1.38
C ILE A 383 39.58 23.55 2.25
N PHE A 384 39.34 23.93 3.51
CA PHE A 384 40.39 24.42 4.41
C PHE A 384 41.42 23.33 4.74
N GLY A 385 40.99 22.08 4.92
CA GLY A 385 41.88 20.94 5.13
C GLY A 385 42.78 20.67 3.92
N SER A 386 42.22 20.65 2.71
CA SER A 386 43.00 20.44 1.48
C SER A 386 44.01 21.57 1.24
N LEU A 387 43.61 22.82 1.47
CA LEU A 387 44.49 23.98 1.34
C LEU A 387 45.64 23.92 2.34
N SER A 388 45.37 23.48 3.58
CA SER A 388 46.40 23.35 4.62
C SER A 388 47.44 22.29 4.28
N ILE A 389 47.01 21.13 3.75
CA ILE A 389 47.91 20.06 3.31
C ILE A 389 48.78 20.54 2.13
N LEU A 390 48.18 21.26 1.17
CA LEU A 390 48.91 21.79 0.02
C LEU A 390 49.98 22.82 0.45
N LEU A 391 49.62 23.72 1.38
CA LEU A 391 50.56 24.69 1.94
C LEU A 391 51.70 24.00 2.72
N ALA A 392 51.38 22.97 3.52
CA ALA A 392 52.39 22.19 4.24
C ALA A 392 53.38 21.48 3.30
N LEU A 393 52.87 20.91 2.20
CA LEU A 393 53.70 20.29 1.16
C LEU A 393 54.63 21.32 0.50
N LEU A 394 54.11 22.49 0.12
CA LEU A 394 54.91 23.57 -0.46
C LEU A 394 56.01 24.04 0.51
N GLN A 395 55.67 24.22 1.79
CA GLN A 395 56.64 24.60 2.83
C GLN A 395 57.75 23.55 2.97
N THR A 396 57.39 22.27 2.96
CA THR A 396 58.37 21.17 3.06
C THR A 396 59.29 21.14 1.85
N ILE A 397 58.75 21.34 0.64
CA ILE A 397 59.56 21.44 -0.58
C ILE A 397 60.54 22.61 -0.50
N PHE A 398 60.09 23.80 -0.08
CA PHE A 398 60.96 24.96 0.08
C PHE A 398 62.08 24.70 1.11
N GLN A 399 61.78 24.07 2.24
CA GLN A 399 62.78 23.70 3.24
C GLN A 399 63.82 22.72 2.70
N ILE A 400 63.41 21.72 1.92
CA ILE A 400 64.34 20.78 1.27
C ILE A 400 65.25 21.49 0.28
N LEU A 401 64.69 22.37 -0.56
CA LEU A 401 65.46 23.15 -1.52
C LEU A 401 66.49 24.05 -0.82
N GLN A 402 66.10 24.74 0.25
CA GLN A 402 67.01 25.56 1.06
C GLN A 402 68.12 24.74 1.71
N TYR A 403 67.80 23.55 2.23
CA TYR A 403 68.78 22.64 2.81
C TYR A 403 69.81 22.14 1.77
N LEU A 404 69.34 21.79 0.58
CA LEU A 404 70.21 21.36 -0.52
C LEU A 404 71.14 22.47 -1.01
N ASP A 405 70.63 23.71 -1.11
CA ASP A 405 71.43 24.86 -1.52
C ASP A 405 72.47 25.23 -0.45
N GLY A 406 72.09 25.17 0.84
CA GLY A 406 73.03 25.36 1.96
C GLY A 406 74.15 24.30 1.99
N ARG A 407 73.83 23.04 1.68
CA ARG A 407 74.86 21.99 1.53
C ARG A 407 75.79 22.22 0.35
N ARG A 408 75.30 22.73 -0.79
CA ARG A 408 76.14 23.07 -1.95
C ARG A 408 77.11 24.21 -1.63
N GLN A 409 76.71 25.18 -0.82
CA GLN A 409 77.59 26.28 -0.42
C GLN A 409 78.62 25.86 0.64
N GLY A 410 78.27 24.94 1.55
CA GLY A 410 79.20 24.42 2.57
C GLY A 410 80.18 23.34 2.08
N GLY A 411 79.96 22.75 0.90
CA GLY A 411 80.83 21.72 0.31
C GLY A 411 81.95 22.24 -0.61
N ASN A 412 82.05 23.57 -0.78
CA ASN A 412 83.04 24.24 -1.62
C ASN A 412 84.02 25.11 -0.79
N GLY A 413 84.10 24.86 0.53
CA GLY A 413 85.01 25.51 1.47
C GLY A 413 86.21 24.65 1.81
#